data_AF-A0A429HU48-F1
#
_entry.id   AF-A0A429HU48-F1
#
_cell.length_a   1.000
_cell.length_b   1.000
_cell.length_c   1.000
_cell.angle_alpha   90.00
_cell.angle_beta   90.00
_cell.angle_gamma   90.00
#
_symmetry.space_group_name_H-M   'P 1'
#
loop_
_entity.id
_entity.type
_entity.pdbx_description
1 polymer ?
#
loop_
_entity_poly.entity_id
_entity_poly.type
_entity_poly.pdbx_seq_one_letter_code
_entity_poly.pdbx_strand_id
1 'polypeptide(L)'
;MGASGAAQVYGAISRTYAELATALSALHTVLAERRPVQELVERVEERRLRLSVAVGPTAMPGPEEVADVACALIGAIDAFVVVYRELAVLPRADESVRLDAVRERVAGRRADAHACLSNFSAACRNVLLRQGDS
;
A
#
# COMPACT_ATOMS: atom_id res chain seq x y z
N MET A 1 36.39 -9.36 -14.01
CA MET A 1 35.06 -8.81 -14.39
C MET A 1 34.07 -9.28 -13.35
N GLY A 2 33.59 -8.42 -12.44
CA GLY A 2 32.71 -8.85 -11.34
C GLY A 2 32.09 -7.71 -10.51
N ALA A 3 32.74 -6.54 -10.45
CA ALA A 3 32.24 -5.40 -9.68
C ALA A 3 31.12 -4.59 -10.37
N SER A 4 31.02 -4.64 -11.70
CA SER A 4 30.06 -3.81 -12.44
C SER A 4 28.61 -4.32 -12.38
N GLY A 5 28.41 -5.62 -12.14
CA GLY A 5 27.05 -6.21 -12.05
C GLY A 5 26.40 -5.97 -10.69
N ALA A 6 27.17 -6.12 -9.61
CA ALA A 6 26.68 -5.94 -8.24
C ALA A 6 26.25 -4.48 -7.97
N ALA A 7 27.02 -3.49 -8.43
CA ALA A 7 26.66 -2.08 -8.29
C ALA A 7 25.41 -1.69 -9.10
N GLN A 8 25.20 -2.31 -10.27
CA GLN A 8 24.04 -2.06 -11.12
C GLN A 8 22.76 -2.66 -10.52
N VAL A 9 22.87 -3.87 -9.95
CA VAL A 9 21.79 -4.54 -9.22
C VAL A 9 21.44 -3.76 -7.95
N TYR A 10 22.44 -3.34 -7.17
CA TYR A 10 22.24 -2.52 -5.96
C TYR A 10 21.56 -1.17 -6.27
N GLY A 11 21.96 -0.50 -7.36
CA GLY A 11 21.35 0.74 -7.81
C GLY A 11 19.90 0.57 -8.28
N ALA A 12 19.59 -0.56 -8.94
CA ALA A 12 18.22 -0.89 -9.34
C ALA A 12 17.33 -1.16 -8.11
N ILE A 13 17.82 -1.96 -7.15
CA ILE A 13 17.15 -2.22 -5.87
C ILE A 13 16.86 -0.91 -5.14
N SER A 14 17.88 -0.07 -4.94
CA SER A 14 17.73 1.21 -4.24
C SER A 14 16.69 2.13 -4.87
N ARG A 15 16.62 2.16 -6.21
CA ARG A 15 15.62 2.94 -6.95
C ARG A 15 14.21 2.40 -6.74
N THR A 16 14.01 1.09 -6.87
CA THR A 16 12.71 0.45 -6.62
C THR A 16 12.24 0.72 -5.19
N TYR A 17 13.12 0.57 -4.19
CA TYR A 17 12.76 0.84 -2.80
C TYR A 17 12.43 2.33 -2.52
N ALA A 18 13.06 3.27 -3.25
CA ALA A 18 12.73 4.69 -3.16
C ALA A 18 11.36 5.01 -3.81
N GLU A 19 11.05 4.42 -4.96
CA GLU A 19 9.74 4.52 -5.62
C GLU A 19 8.64 3.93 -4.72
N LEU A 20 8.94 2.80 -4.08
CA LEU A 20 8.08 2.13 -3.13
C LEU A 20 7.81 3.00 -1.89
N ALA A 21 8.87 3.56 -1.28
CA ALA A 21 8.73 4.47 -0.14
C ALA A 21 7.87 5.70 -0.50
N THR A 22 8.02 6.23 -1.71
CA THR A 22 7.21 7.34 -2.22
C THR A 22 5.75 6.95 -2.36
N ALA A 23 5.46 5.78 -2.96
CA ALA A 23 4.09 5.28 -3.12
C ALA A 23 3.41 5.03 -1.76
N LEU A 24 4.13 4.46 -0.80
CA LEU A 24 3.66 4.23 0.57
C LEU A 24 3.36 5.54 1.31
N SER A 25 4.27 6.51 1.24
CA SER A 25 4.09 7.81 1.89
C SER A 25 2.89 8.58 1.33
N ALA A 26 2.72 8.54 0.01
CA ALA A 26 1.56 9.12 -0.65
C ALA A 26 0.26 8.42 -0.24
N LEU A 27 0.24 7.08 -0.18
CA LEU A 27 -0.92 6.32 0.26
C LEU A 27 -1.27 6.62 1.73
N HIS A 28 -0.26 6.73 2.61
CA HIS A 28 -0.45 7.09 4.00
C HIS A 28 -1.07 8.48 4.16
N THR A 29 -0.57 9.45 3.41
CA THR A 29 -1.10 10.82 3.39
C THR A 29 -2.56 10.83 2.96
N VAL A 30 -2.88 10.14 1.86
CA VAL A 30 -4.26 10.05 1.35
C VAL A 30 -5.16 9.40 2.39
N LEU A 31 -4.78 8.26 2.97
CA LEU A 31 -5.57 7.59 4.02
C LEU A 31 -5.76 8.46 5.26
N ALA A 32 -4.81 9.34 5.58
CA ALA A 32 -4.88 10.27 6.70
C ALA A 32 -5.85 11.44 6.45
N GLU A 33 -5.95 11.92 5.21
CA GLU A 33 -6.79 13.07 4.84
C GLU A 33 -8.29 12.76 4.95
N ARG A 34 -9.07 13.75 5.42
CA ARG A 34 -10.53 13.74 5.33
C ARG A 34 -10.95 14.47 4.05
N ARG A 35 -11.19 13.72 2.98
CA ARG A 35 -11.60 14.22 1.66
C ARG A 35 -12.99 13.71 1.27
N PRO A 36 -13.67 14.35 0.30
CA PRO A 36 -14.85 13.78 -0.35
C PRO A 36 -14.57 12.35 -0.82
N VAL A 37 -15.57 11.47 -0.68
CA VAL A 37 -15.38 10.03 -0.82
C VAL A 37 -14.83 9.62 -2.19
N GLN A 38 -15.31 10.25 -3.26
CA GLN A 38 -14.87 9.98 -4.64
C GLN A 38 -13.41 10.37 -4.89
N GLU A 39 -13.00 11.59 -4.53
CA GLU A 39 -11.61 12.05 -4.70
C GLU A 39 -10.63 11.19 -3.91
N LEU A 40 -11.05 10.71 -2.73
CA LEU A 40 -10.23 9.81 -1.91
C LEU A 40 -10.03 8.46 -2.61
N VAL A 41 -11.11 7.87 -3.12
CA VAL A 41 -11.06 6.56 -3.80
C VAL A 41 -10.16 6.62 -5.02
N GLU A 42 -10.33 7.61 -5.88
CA GLU A 42 -9.52 7.76 -7.10
C GLU A 42 -8.03 7.86 -6.77
N ARG A 43 -7.68 8.66 -5.75
CA ARG A 43 -6.29 8.81 -5.30
C ARG A 43 -5.74 7.53 -4.66
N VAL A 44 -6.52 6.85 -3.83
CA VAL A 44 -6.09 5.56 -3.23
C VAL A 44 -5.84 4.53 -4.31
N GLU A 45 -6.71 4.42 -5.31
CA GLU A 45 -6.56 3.49 -6.42
C GLU A 45 -5.35 3.80 -7.30
N GLU A 46 -5.13 5.08 -7.62
CA GLU A 46 -3.94 5.52 -8.38
C GLU A 46 -2.64 5.12 -7.65
N ARG A 47 -2.59 5.34 -6.33
CA ARG A 47 -1.42 4.99 -5.51
C ARG A 47 -1.26 3.49 -5.31
N ARG A 48 -2.37 2.74 -5.18
CA ARG A 48 -2.36 1.27 -5.15
C ARG A 48 -1.82 0.68 -6.45
N LEU A 49 -2.19 1.23 -7.60
CA LEU A 49 -1.70 0.76 -8.90
C LEU A 49 -0.19 0.96 -9.01
N ARG A 50 0.33 2.13 -8.61
CA ARG A 50 1.77 2.38 -8.55
C ARG A 50 2.50 1.42 -7.61
N LEU A 51 1.92 1.14 -6.44
CA LEU A 51 2.44 0.13 -5.52
C LEU A 51 2.48 -1.26 -6.16
N SER A 52 1.42 -1.67 -6.85
CA SER A 52 1.35 -2.98 -7.53
C SER A 52 2.41 -3.11 -8.62
N VAL A 53 2.66 -2.04 -9.38
CA VAL A 53 3.74 -1.99 -10.38
C VAL A 53 5.11 -2.09 -9.73
N ALA A 54 5.34 -1.36 -8.63
CA ALA A 54 6.62 -1.38 -7.91
C ALA A 54 6.92 -2.72 -7.22
N VAL A 55 5.87 -3.43 -6.80
CA VAL A 55 5.94 -4.73 -6.11
C VAL A 55 6.04 -5.90 -7.10
N GLY A 56 5.60 -5.72 -8.34
CA GLY A 56 5.56 -6.79 -9.33
C GLY A 56 6.92 -7.41 -9.65
N PRO A 57 6.95 -8.63 -10.23
CA PRO A 57 8.18 -9.41 -10.47
C PRO A 57 9.23 -8.70 -11.33
N THR A 58 8.81 -7.72 -12.13
CA THR A 58 9.67 -6.93 -13.01
C THR A 58 10.34 -5.75 -12.30
N ALA A 59 9.80 -5.29 -11.17
CA ALA A 59 10.26 -4.08 -10.49
C ALA A 59 11.04 -4.37 -9.21
N MET A 60 10.71 -5.44 -8.48
CA MET A 60 11.34 -5.75 -7.19
C MET A 60 12.30 -6.95 -7.29
N PRO A 61 13.63 -6.71 -7.21
CA PRO A 61 14.61 -7.76 -6.93
C PRO A 61 14.65 -7.94 -5.40
N GLY A 62 13.56 -8.47 -4.84
CA GLY A 62 13.33 -8.57 -3.40
C GLY A 62 13.15 -10.02 -2.93
N PRO A 63 13.42 -10.33 -1.65
CA PRO A 63 13.14 -11.64 -1.08
C PRO A 63 11.63 -11.92 -1.03
N GLU A 64 11.26 -13.20 -1.14
CA GLU A 64 9.87 -13.69 -1.12
C GLU A 64 9.06 -13.13 0.07
N GLU A 65 9.73 -12.94 1.22
CA GLU A 65 9.12 -12.37 2.43
C GLU A 65 8.52 -10.98 2.18
N VAL A 66 9.11 -10.14 1.31
CA VAL A 66 8.59 -8.80 0.97
C VAL A 66 7.41 -8.90 0.01
N ALA A 67 7.44 -9.86 -0.92
CA ALA A 67 6.37 -10.10 -1.89
C ALA A 67 5.06 -10.51 -1.19
N ASP A 68 5.13 -11.39 -0.19
CA ASP A 68 3.96 -11.84 0.56
C ASP A 68 3.28 -10.68 1.32
N VAL A 69 4.07 -9.86 2.04
CA VAL A 69 3.49 -8.72 2.78
C VAL A 69 2.97 -7.65 1.82
N ALA A 70 3.54 -7.54 0.62
CA ALA A 70 3.06 -6.63 -0.41
C ALA A 70 1.71 -7.07 -0.98
N CYS A 71 1.55 -8.36 -1.28
CA CYS A 71 0.28 -8.94 -1.70
C CYS A 71 -0.80 -8.73 -0.63
N ALA A 72 -0.48 -8.94 0.64
CA ALA A 72 -1.38 -8.66 1.76
C ALA A 72 -1.78 -7.18 1.83
N LEU A 73 -0.83 -6.26 1.64
CA LEU A 73 -1.08 -4.82 1.61
C LEU A 73 -2.00 -4.42 0.44
N ILE A 74 -1.73 -4.91 -0.77
CA ILE A 74 -2.58 -4.62 -1.94
C ILE A 74 -4.01 -5.11 -1.69
N GLY A 75 -4.19 -6.32 -1.16
CA GLY A 75 -5.49 -6.87 -0.80
C GLY A 75 -6.22 -6.07 0.28
N ALA A 76 -5.51 -5.58 1.30
CA ALA A 76 -6.09 -4.73 2.34
C ALA A 76 -6.58 -3.37 1.79
N ILE A 77 -5.82 -2.78 0.85
CA ILE A 77 -6.21 -1.54 0.17
C ILE A 77 -7.44 -1.77 -0.72
N ASP A 78 -7.50 -2.90 -1.42
CA ASP A 78 -8.68 -3.26 -2.23
C ASP A 78 -9.94 -3.41 -1.37
N ALA A 79 -9.83 -4.13 -0.26
CA ALA A 79 -10.93 -4.29 0.69
C ALA A 79 -11.37 -2.93 1.28
N PHE A 80 -10.42 -2.04 1.56
CA PHE A 80 -10.71 -0.67 1.99
C PHE A 80 -11.49 0.09 0.90
N VAL A 81 -11.02 0.11 -0.35
CA VAL A 81 -11.67 0.83 -1.45
C VAL A 81 -13.09 0.32 -1.69
N VAL A 82 -13.31 -1.00 -1.64
CA VAL A 82 -14.65 -1.60 -1.81
C VAL A 82 -15.63 -1.08 -0.76
N VAL A 83 -15.27 -1.18 0.53
CA VAL A 83 -16.15 -0.74 1.63
C VAL A 83 -16.33 0.79 1.62
N TYR A 84 -15.30 1.54 1.22
CA TYR A 84 -15.37 3.00 1.14
C TYR A 84 -16.27 3.47 -0.02
N ARG A 85 -16.31 2.72 -1.14
CA ARG A 85 -17.25 2.95 -2.24
C ARG A 85 -18.71 2.70 -1.85
N GLU A 86 -18.99 1.73 -0.99
CA GLU A 86 -20.34 1.52 -0.46
C GLU A 86 -20.87 2.78 0.25
N LEU A 87 -19.97 3.54 0.90
CA LEU A 87 -20.29 4.81 1.54
C LEU A 87 -20.71 5.90 0.52
N ALA A 88 -20.20 5.84 -0.71
CA ALA A 88 -20.55 6.78 -1.79
C ALA A 88 -21.93 6.50 -2.43
N VAL A 89 -22.46 5.28 -2.31
CA VAL A 89 -23.64 4.80 -3.05
C VAL A 89 -24.87 4.62 -2.14
N LEU A 90 -24.73 4.83 -0.82
CA LEU A 90 -25.82 4.67 0.13
C LEU A 90 -27.01 5.62 -0.17
N PRO A 91 -28.23 5.08 -0.39
CA PRO A 91 -29.43 5.88 -0.56
C PRO A 91 -29.84 6.56 0.75
N ARG A 92 -30.31 7.81 0.66
CA ARG A 92 -30.69 8.66 1.81
C ARG A 92 -31.85 8.15 2.68
N ALA A 93 -32.45 7.01 2.37
CA ALA A 93 -33.75 6.61 2.92
C ALA A 93 -33.69 5.73 4.19
N ASP A 94 -32.56 5.09 4.50
CA ASP A 94 -32.38 4.18 5.67
C ASP A 94 -31.07 4.51 6.44
N GLU A 95 -30.85 5.80 6.68
CA GLU A 95 -29.53 6.44 6.60
C GLU A 95 -28.69 6.44 7.88
N SER A 96 -29.22 6.17 9.08
CA SER A 96 -28.43 6.29 10.32
C SER A 96 -27.75 4.97 10.72
N VAL A 97 -28.53 3.92 10.98
CA VAL A 97 -28.01 2.63 11.47
C VAL A 97 -27.13 1.94 10.42
N ARG A 98 -27.52 2.01 9.13
CA ARG A 98 -26.69 1.46 8.04
C ARG A 98 -25.39 2.22 7.86
N LEU A 99 -25.42 3.54 8.02
CA LEU A 99 -24.23 4.39 7.88
C LEU A 99 -23.24 4.17 9.02
N ASP A 100 -23.71 3.96 10.25
CA ASP A 100 -22.83 3.65 11.38
C ASP A 100 -22.16 2.28 11.20
N ALA A 101 -22.90 1.25 10.77
CA ALA A 101 -22.31 -0.04 10.42
C ALA A 101 -21.29 0.04 9.26
N VAL A 102 -21.55 0.88 8.26
CA VAL A 102 -20.60 1.12 7.15
C VAL A 102 -19.37 1.88 7.64
N ARG A 103 -19.53 2.87 8.52
CA ARG A 103 -18.43 3.63 9.14
C ARG A 103 -17.55 2.74 10.00
N GLU A 104 -18.13 1.84 10.79
CA GLU A 104 -17.36 0.85 11.56
C GLU A 104 -16.55 -0.08 10.65
N ARG A 105 -17.17 -0.59 9.56
CA ARG A 105 -16.45 -1.39 8.57
C ARG A 105 -15.31 -0.61 7.91
N VAL A 106 -15.54 0.66 7.55
CA VAL A 106 -14.49 1.54 7.01
C VAL A 106 -13.35 1.72 8.02
N ALA A 107 -13.67 1.96 9.30
CA ALA A 107 -12.67 2.11 10.34
C ALA A 107 -11.83 0.84 10.51
N GLY A 108 -12.48 -0.33 10.52
CA GLY A 108 -11.81 -1.64 10.54
C GLY A 108 -10.88 -1.84 9.35
N ARG A 109 -11.36 -1.59 8.12
CA ARG A 109 -10.52 -1.72 6.91
C ARG A 109 -9.38 -0.72 6.85
N ARG A 110 -9.58 0.48 7.39
CA ARG A 110 -8.51 1.46 7.53
C ARG A 110 -7.44 0.98 8.51
N ALA A 111 -7.83 0.38 9.64
CA ALA A 111 -6.90 -0.22 10.59
C ALA A 111 -6.12 -1.39 9.97
N ASP A 112 -6.80 -2.28 9.23
CA ASP A 112 -6.17 -3.38 8.49
C ASP A 112 -5.11 -2.86 7.50
N ALA A 113 -5.48 -1.86 6.69
CA ALA A 113 -4.57 -1.25 5.72
C ALA A 113 -3.35 -0.60 6.41
N HIS A 114 -3.55 0.08 7.55
CA HIS A 114 -2.44 0.63 8.33
C HIS A 114 -1.52 -0.47 8.90
N ALA A 115 -2.06 -1.57 9.41
CA ALA A 115 -1.26 -2.70 9.91
C ALA A 115 -0.43 -3.34 8.79
N CYS A 116 -1.02 -3.58 7.62
CA CYS A 116 -0.31 -4.09 6.45
C CYS A 116 0.78 -3.12 5.98
N LEU A 117 0.53 -1.81 5.99
CA LEU A 117 1.54 -0.78 5.68
C LEU A 117 2.73 -0.84 6.63
N SER A 118 2.48 -0.98 7.93
CA SER A 118 3.52 -1.10 8.95
C SER A 118 4.36 -2.36 8.76
N ASN A 119 3.71 -3.52 8.53
CA ASN A 119 4.39 -4.79 8.30
C ASN A 119 5.25 -4.75 7.04
N PHE A 120 4.72 -4.19 5.95
CA PHE A 120 5.45 -4.06 4.70
C PHE A 120 6.67 -3.13 4.84
N SER A 121 6.51 -2.01 5.56
CA SER A 121 7.61 -1.09 5.85
C SER A 121 8.71 -1.75 6.71
N ALA A 122 8.33 -2.61 7.66
CA ALA A 122 9.27 -3.36 8.47
C ALA A 122 10.01 -4.43 7.65
N ALA A 123 9.30 -5.18 6.79
CA ALA A 123 9.91 -6.14 5.89
C ALA A 123 10.93 -5.48 4.96
N CYS A 124 10.57 -4.34 4.34
CA CYS A 124 11.48 -3.57 3.50
C CYS A 124 12.75 -3.14 4.25
N ARG A 125 12.60 -2.64 5.48
CA ARG A 125 13.73 -2.21 6.32
C ARG A 125 14.65 -3.38 6.67
N ASN A 126 14.10 -4.53 7.02
CA ASN A 126 14.88 -5.72 7.38
C ASN A 126 15.74 -6.20 6.20
N VAL A 127 15.18 -6.21 4.99
CA VAL A 127 15.95 -6.56 3.78
C VAL A 127 17.10 -5.58 3.54
N LEU A 128 16.84 -4.28 3.63
CA LEU A 128 17.87 -3.26 3.44
C LEU A 128 19.00 -3.36 4.48
N LEU A 129 18.67 -3.66 5.74
CA LEU A 129 19.68 -3.86 6.79
C LEU A 129 20.55 -5.09 6.51
N ARG A 130 19.94 -6.23 6.15
CA ARG A 130 20.67 -7.46 5.81
C ARG A 130 21.60 -7.28 4.61
N GLN A 131 21.23 -6.45 3.65
CA GLN A 131 22.06 -6.13 2.48
C GLN A 131 23.21 -5.17 2.79
N GLY A 132 23.11 -4.35 3.83
CA GLY A 132 24.20 -3.45 4.27
C GLY A 132 25.29 -4.17 5.07
N ASP A 133 24.97 -5.33 5.66
CA ASP A 133 25.88 -6.16 6.44
C ASP A 133 26.63 -7.23 5.61
N SER A 134 26.31 -7.38 4.32
CA SER A 134 26.91 -8.35 3.38
C SER A 134 27.90 -7.70 2.41
#